data_AF-A0A1G9L5B9-F1
#
_entry.id   AF-A0A1G9L5B9-F1
#
_cell.length_a   1.000
_cell.length_b   1.000
_cell.length_c   1.000
_cell.angle_alpha   90.00
_cell.angle_beta   90.00
_cell.angle_gamma   90.00
#
_symmetry.space_group_name_H-M   'P 1'
#
loop_
_entity.id
_entity.type
_entity.pdbx_description
1 polymer ?
#
loop_
_entity_poly.entity_id
_entity_poly.type
_entity_poly.pdbx_seq_one_letter_code
_entity_poly.pdbx_strand_id
1 'polypeptide(L)'
;MTHSTETGEPSSVDLPALRTWNQEARVRAAELRVQIETRRQQHRELTDRGGRSAAAASATELAELRARAETAERRADNLERALASNRRIGMAVGILLERLHVPEEQAFELLRQESMRRNIRLAQVAETVVYTGTL
;
A
#
# COMPACT_ATOMS: atom_id res chain seq x y z
N MET A 1 -6.82 -104.00 7.03
CA MET A 1 -5.76 -103.33 7.79
C MET A 1 -5.96 -101.82 7.69
N THR A 2 -6.70 -101.30 8.66
CA THR A 2 -6.50 -100.04 9.42
C THR A 2 -5.20 -99.26 9.14
N HIS A 3 -5.09 -97.92 9.22
CA HIS A 3 -5.93 -96.87 9.82
C HIS A 3 -5.50 -95.49 9.28
N SER A 4 -6.47 -94.57 9.23
CA SER A 4 -6.41 -93.17 9.67
C SER A 4 -5.53 -92.14 8.94
N THR A 5 -6.26 -91.29 8.21
CA THR A 5 -5.98 -89.87 7.96
C THR A 5 -5.70 -89.12 9.26
N GLU A 6 -4.53 -88.49 9.36
CA GLU A 6 -4.20 -87.56 10.44
C GLU A 6 -4.24 -86.14 9.88
N THR A 7 -5.33 -85.44 10.18
CA THR A 7 -5.53 -84.02 9.89
C THR A 7 -4.95 -83.25 11.07
N GLY A 8 -3.76 -82.64 10.90
CA GLY A 8 -3.12 -81.83 11.93
C GLY A 8 -3.87 -80.52 12.19
N GLU A 9 -4.31 -80.34 13.44
CA GLU A 9 -5.06 -79.22 13.98
C GLU A 9 -4.15 -77.98 14.21
N PRO A 10 -4.56 -76.75 13.86
CA PRO A 10 -3.71 -75.57 14.05
C PRO A 10 -3.69 -75.07 15.51
N SER A 11 -2.50 -74.64 15.94
CA SER A 11 -2.10 -74.09 17.24
C SER A 11 -3.09 -73.11 17.92
N SER A 12 -3.24 -73.27 19.24
CA SER A 12 -4.07 -72.43 20.14
C SER A 12 -3.62 -70.97 20.17
N VAL A 13 -4.49 -70.06 19.72
CA VAL A 13 -4.26 -68.62 19.70
C VAL A 13 -4.52 -68.00 21.10
N ASP A 14 -3.54 -67.28 21.66
CA ASP A 14 -3.69 -66.53 22.93
C ASP A 14 -4.51 -65.24 22.74
N LEU A 15 -5.84 -65.40 22.84
CA LEU A 15 -6.82 -64.34 22.64
C LEU A 15 -6.67 -63.14 23.60
N PRO A 16 -6.37 -63.31 24.91
CA PRO A 16 -6.04 -62.22 25.82
C PRO A 16 -4.88 -61.34 25.35
N ALA A 17 -3.75 -61.94 24.97
CA ALA A 17 -2.56 -61.19 24.54
C ALA A 17 -2.82 -60.38 23.26
N LEU A 18 -3.55 -60.96 22.30
CA LEU A 18 -3.92 -60.28 21.06
C LEU A 18 -4.86 -59.08 21.29
N ARG A 19 -5.79 -59.18 22.25
CA ARG A 19 -6.69 -58.06 22.60
C ARG A 19 -5.92 -56.89 23.19
N THR A 20 -4.98 -57.14 24.09
CA THR A 20 -4.13 -56.11 24.70
C THR A 20 -3.25 -55.42 23.65
N TRP A 21 -2.59 -56.20 22.78
CA TRP A 21 -1.79 -55.67 21.67
C TRP A 21 -2.63 -54.78 20.71
N ASN A 22 -3.86 -55.21 20.38
CA ASN A 22 -4.77 -54.41 19.54
C ASN A 22 -5.19 -53.10 20.24
N GLN A 23 -5.50 -53.15 21.53
CA GLN A 23 -5.92 -51.99 22.31
C GLN A 23 -4.79 -50.95 22.41
N GLU A 24 -3.57 -51.37 22.72
CA GLU A 24 -2.41 -50.49 22.76
C GLU A 24 -2.06 -49.91 21.39
N ALA A 25 -2.18 -50.69 20.32
CA ALA A 25 -1.97 -50.21 18.96
C ALA A 25 -2.99 -49.13 18.58
N ARG A 26 -4.26 -49.27 19.01
CA ARG A 26 -5.30 -48.26 18.79
C ARG A 26 -5.06 -46.97 19.58
N VAL A 27 -4.62 -47.08 20.83
CA VAL A 27 -4.27 -45.92 21.66
C VAL A 27 -3.07 -45.19 21.07
N ARG A 28 -1.98 -45.92 20.75
CA ARG A 28 -0.80 -45.35 20.08
C ARG A 28 -1.15 -44.70 18.73
N ALA A 29 -2.04 -45.31 17.96
CA ALA A 29 -2.52 -44.73 16.70
C ALA A 29 -3.36 -43.46 16.93
N ALA A 30 -4.18 -43.42 17.99
CA ALA A 30 -4.97 -42.24 18.34
C ALA A 30 -4.07 -41.08 18.81
N GLU A 31 -3.09 -41.36 19.67
CA GLU A 31 -2.09 -40.39 20.13
C GLU A 31 -1.28 -39.83 18.97
N LEU A 32 -0.80 -40.70 18.06
CA LEU A 32 -0.04 -40.26 16.90
C LEU A 32 -0.87 -39.37 15.97
N ARG A 33 -2.16 -39.67 15.77
CA ARG A 33 -3.06 -38.81 14.97
C ARG A 33 -3.21 -37.43 15.60
N VAL A 34 -3.40 -37.37 16.92
CA VAL A 34 -3.49 -36.11 17.66
C VAL A 34 -2.17 -35.34 17.54
N GLN A 35 -1.02 -36.00 17.75
CA GLN A 35 0.29 -35.36 17.61
C GLN A 35 0.54 -34.82 16.20
N ILE A 36 0.18 -35.57 15.16
CA ILE A 36 0.29 -35.14 13.77
C ILE A 36 -0.60 -33.92 13.51
N GLU A 37 -1.84 -33.92 14.00
CA GLU A 37 -2.74 -32.78 13.79
C GLU A 37 -2.28 -31.54 14.55
N THR A 38 -1.84 -31.68 15.80
CA THR A 38 -1.27 -30.57 16.58
C THR A 38 -0.04 -29.99 15.88
N ARG A 39 0.88 -30.83 15.40
CA ARG A 39 2.07 -30.37 14.67
C ARG A 39 1.71 -29.71 13.34
N ARG A 40 0.68 -30.21 12.64
CA ARG A 40 0.15 -29.58 11.42
C ARG A 40 -0.50 -28.23 11.70
N GLN A 41 -1.29 -28.11 12.77
CA GLN A 41 -1.91 -26.86 13.21
C GLN A 41 -0.85 -25.81 13.55
N GLN A 42 0.15 -26.19 14.36
CA GLN A 42 1.27 -25.30 14.71
C GLN A 42 2.01 -24.78 13.47
N HIS A 43 2.30 -25.66 12.50
CA HIS A 43 2.95 -25.24 11.25
C HIS A 43 2.08 -24.31 10.39
N ARG A 44 0.76 -24.55 10.30
CA ARG A 44 -0.19 -23.65 9.60
C ARG A 44 -0.23 -22.27 10.26
N GLU A 45 -0.27 -22.19 11.59
CA GLU A 45 -0.30 -20.89 12.29
C GLU A 45 0.97 -20.07 12.09
N LEU A 46 2.15 -20.72 12.11
CA LEU A 46 3.44 -20.06 11.88
C LEU A 46 3.51 -19.45 10.47
N THR A 47 3.08 -20.21 9.46
CA THR A 47 3.06 -19.75 8.07
C THR A 47 2.07 -18.61 7.85
N ASP A 48 0.87 -18.70 8.44
CA ASP A 48 -0.17 -17.69 8.35
C ASP A 48 0.21 -16.37 9.07
N ARG A 49 0.83 -16.46 10.26
CA ARG A 49 1.41 -15.27 10.93
C ARG A 49 2.51 -14.62 10.08
N GLY A 50 3.39 -15.41 9.48
CA GLY A 50 4.43 -14.92 8.57
C GLY A 50 3.84 -14.20 7.35
N GLY A 51 2.83 -14.80 6.71
CA GLY A 51 2.13 -14.23 5.56
C GLY A 51 1.42 -12.91 5.89
N ARG A 52 0.71 -12.83 7.02
CA ARG A 52 0.08 -11.58 7.48
C ARG A 52 1.10 -10.48 7.76
N SER A 53 2.21 -10.82 8.41
CA SER A 53 3.27 -9.86 8.72
C SER A 53 3.90 -9.30 7.43
N ALA A 54 4.22 -10.16 6.48
CA ALA A 54 4.76 -9.75 5.17
C ALA A 54 3.76 -8.88 4.40
N ALA A 55 2.48 -9.27 4.35
CA ALA A 55 1.44 -8.47 3.71
C ALA A 55 1.25 -7.09 4.37
N ALA A 56 1.31 -7.01 5.70
CA ALA A 56 1.24 -5.76 6.43
C ALA A 56 2.46 -4.85 6.17
N ALA A 57 3.66 -5.43 6.10
CA ALA A 57 4.88 -4.71 5.74
C ALA A 57 4.79 -4.13 4.31
N SER A 58 4.41 -4.95 3.32
CA SER A 58 4.22 -4.47 1.94
C SER A 58 3.10 -3.43 1.83
N ALA A 59 2.00 -3.58 2.57
CA ALA A 59 0.94 -2.58 2.60
C ALA A 59 1.43 -1.24 3.16
N THR A 60 2.27 -1.27 4.20
CA THR A 60 2.86 -0.07 4.81
C THR A 60 3.82 0.61 3.83
N GLU A 61 4.69 -0.15 3.17
CA GLU A 61 5.61 0.38 2.15
C GLU A 61 4.87 1.04 0.98
N LEU A 62 3.81 0.39 0.47
CA LEU A 62 2.97 0.97 -0.57
C LEU A 62 2.26 2.24 -0.11
N ALA A 63 1.80 2.30 1.14
CA ALA A 63 1.18 3.50 1.70
C ALA A 63 2.19 4.66 1.81
N GLU A 64 3.41 4.39 2.26
CA GLU A 64 4.48 5.39 2.30
C GLU A 64 4.85 5.91 0.90
N LEU A 65 4.99 5.01 -0.08
CA LEU A 65 5.29 5.38 -1.46
C LEU A 65 4.19 6.27 -2.04
N ARG A 66 2.91 5.92 -1.83
CA ARG A 66 1.77 6.75 -2.26
C ARG A 66 1.79 8.12 -1.58
N ALA A 67 2.01 8.19 -0.27
CA ALA A 67 2.07 9.46 0.45
C ALA A 67 3.20 10.38 -0.06
N ARG A 68 4.37 9.79 -0.40
CA ARG A 68 5.49 10.50 -1.02
C ARG A 68 5.12 10.99 -2.43
N ALA A 69 4.52 10.14 -3.26
CA ALA A 69 4.09 10.48 -4.61
C ALA A 69 3.07 11.63 -4.61
N GLU A 70 2.01 11.55 -3.80
CA GLU A 70 1.02 12.61 -3.67
C GLU A 70 1.64 13.93 -3.20
N THR A 71 2.62 13.86 -2.29
CA THR A 71 3.32 15.07 -1.82
C THR A 71 4.18 15.68 -2.92
N ALA A 72 4.82 14.86 -3.76
CA ALA A 72 5.57 15.31 -4.92
C ALA A 72 4.65 15.93 -5.98
N GLU A 73 3.52 15.30 -6.28
CA GLU A 73 2.50 15.81 -7.21
C GLU A 73 1.96 17.17 -6.75
N ARG A 74 1.53 17.28 -5.48
CA ARG A 74 1.08 18.57 -4.92
C ARG A 74 2.14 19.67 -5.03
N ARG A 75 3.42 19.32 -4.86
CA ARG A 75 4.54 20.29 -5.03
C ARG A 75 4.71 20.69 -6.49
N ALA A 76 4.66 19.74 -7.42
CA ALA A 76 4.72 20.01 -8.84
C ALA A 76 3.57 20.94 -9.26
N ASP A 77 2.33 20.65 -8.88
CA ASP A 77 1.15 21.47 -9.18
C ASP A 77 1.27 22.90 -8.63
N ASN A 78 1.81 23.04 -7.41
CA ASN A 78 2.04 24.36 -6.80
C ASN A 78 3.10 25.14 -7.59
N LEU A 79 4.20 24.49 -7.98
CA LEU A 79 5.27 25.11 -8.77
C LEU A 79 4.79 25.51 -10.16
N GLU A 80 4.04 24.65 -10.85
CA GLU A 80 3.46 24.94 -12.15
C GLU A 80 2.53 26.15 -12.10
N ARG A 81 1.64 26.21 -11.09
CA ARG A 81 0.77 27.36 -10.85
C ARG A 81 1.56 28.64 -10.56
N ALA A 82 2.61 28.56 -9.73
CA ALA A 82 3.46 29.71 -9.43
C ALA A 82 4.19 30.22 -10.69
N LEU A 83 4.73 29.31 -11.51
CA LEU A 83 5.38 29.65 -12.78
C LEU A 83 4.39 30.27 -13.78
N ALA A 84 3.18 29.74 -13.90
CA ALA A 84 2.14 30.31 -14.76
C ALA A 84 1.76 31.73 -14.31
N SER A 85 1.59 31.94 -13.01
CA SER A 85 1.35 33.27 -12.42
C SER A 85 2.49 34.23 -12.72
N ASN A 86 3.75 33.84 -12.48
CA ASN A 86 4.92 34.67 -12.74
C ASN A 86 5.04 35.05 -14.21
N ARG A 87 4.79 34.12 -15.14
CA ARG A 87 4.76 34.43 -16.57
C ARG A 87 3.70 35.47 -16.92
N ARG A 88 2.48 35.33 -16.37
CA ARG A 88 1.39 36.31 -16.59
C ARG A 88 1.75 37.68 -16.04
N ILE A 89 2.34 37.74 -14.85
CA ILE A 89 2.80 38.98 -14.22
C ILE A 89 3.90 39.63 -15.07
N GLY A 90 4.92 38.89 -15.49
CA GLY A 90 5.99 39.40 -16.34
C GLY A 90 5.48 39.95 -17.68
N MET A 91 4.52 39.27 -18.32
CA MET A 91 3.88 39.78 -19.54
C MET A 91 3.12 41.09 -19.29
N ALA A 92 2.36 41.18 -18.19
CA ALA A 92 1.66 42.41 -17.83
C ALA A 92 2.63 43.56 -17.57
N VAL A 93 3.73 43.30 -16.85
CA VAL A 93 4.81 44.26 -16.62
C VAL A 93 5.37 44.76 -17.96
N GLY A 94 5.73 43.86 -18.88
CA GLY A 94 6.22 44.24 -20.21
C GLY A 94 5.23 45.10 -21.02
N ILE A 95 3.94 44.79 -20.95
CA ILE A 95 2.89 45.60 -21.59
C ILE A 95 2.83 47.02 -21.00
N LEU A 96 2.90 47.15 -19.68
CA LEU A 96 2.87 48.45 -19.00
C LEU A 96 4.13 49.27 -19.25
N LEU A 97 5.29 48.60 -19.35
CA LEU A 97 6.57 49.22 -19.71
C LEU A 97 6.44 49.94 -21.04
N GLU A 98 5.97 49.23 -22.06
CA GLU A 98 5.82 49.78 -23.41
C GLU A 98 4.76 50.88 -23.47
N ARG A 99 3.64 50.71 -22.76
CA ARG A 99 2.51 51.65 -22.87
C ARG A 99 2.69 52.91 -22.05
N LEU A 100 3.24 52.78 -20.85
CA LEU A 100 3.36 53.88 -19.90
C LEU A 100 4.78 54.48 -19.88
N HIS A 101 5.74 53.85 -20.57
CA HIS A 101 7.14 54.27 -20.62
C HIS A 101 7.76 54.42 -19.21
N VAL A 102 7.41 53.49 -18.32
CA VAL A 102 7.89 53.45 -16.92
C VAL A 102 8.91 52.32 -16.74
N PRO A 103 9.83 52.44 -15.77
CA PRO A 103 10.75 51.34 -15.46
C PRO A 103 10.01 50.12 -14.90
N GLU A 104 10.65 48.96 -15.00
CA GLU A 104 10.10 47.65 -14.57
C GLU A 104 9.54 47.67 -13.15
N GLU A 105 10.31 48.20 -12.21
CA GLU A 105 9.96 48.30 -10.79
C GLU A 105 8.66 49.11 -10.59
N GLN A 106 8.51 50.21 -11.33
CA GLN A 106 7.34 51.06 -11.25
C GLN A 106 6.10 50.39 -11.85
N ALA A 107 6.24 49.66 -12.96
CA ALA A 107 5.13 48.89 -13.54
C ALA A 107 4.66 47.77 -12.62
N PHE A 108 5.59 47.05 -11.99
CA PHE A 108 5.25 46.02 -11.02
C PHE A 108 4.54 46.63 -9.80
N GLU A 109 5.00 47.78 -9.32
CA GLU A 109 4.35 48.48 -8.21
C GLU A 109 2.93 48.94 -8.57
N LEU A 110 2.68 49.39 -9.81
CA LEU A 110 1.33 49.72 -10.27
C LEU A 110 0.40 48.50 -10.22
N LEU A 111 0.86 47.33 -10.69
CA LEU A 111 0.08 46.07 -10.57
C LEU A 111 -0.20 45.73 -9.10
N ARG A 112 0.78 45.93 -8.21
CA ARG A 112 0.64 45.66 -6.77
C ARG A 112 -0.39 46.59 -6.14
N GLN A 113 -0.32 47.88 -6.41
CA GLN A 113 -1.28 48.86 -5.91
C GLN A 113 -2.70 48.55 -6.39
N GLU A 114 -2.84 48.17 -7.67
CA GLU A 114 -4.13 47.81 -8.24
C GLU A 114 -4.71 46.52 -7.63
N SER A 115 -3.86 45.52 -7.42
CA SER A 115 -4.21 44.28 -6.73
C SER A 115 -4.69 44.53 -5.31
N MET A 116 -4.01 45.40 -4.56
CA MET A 116 -4.42 45.80 -3.22
C MET A 116 -5.72 46.60 -3.23
N ARG A 117 -5.86 47.56 -4.16
CA ARG A 117 -7.06 48.39 -4.30
C ARG A 117 -8.31 47.57 -4.61
N ARG A 118 -8.17 46.55 -5.47
CA ARG A 118 -9.25 45.62 -5.84
C ARG A 118 -9.42 44.45 -4.86
N ASN A 119 -8.48 44.26 -3.94
CA ASN A 119 -8.40 43.10 -3.05
C ASN A 119 -8.52 41.76 -3.80
N ILE A 120 -7.79 41.63 -4.91
CA ILE A 120 -7.70 40.40 -5.71
C ILE A 120 -6.26 39.98 -5.90
N ARG A 121 -6.04 38.74 -6.34
CA ARG A 121 -4.68 38.22 -6.55
C ARG A 121 -3.98 39.00 -7.66
N LEU A 122 -2.69 39.31 -7.45
CA LEU A 122 -1.85 40.01 -8.42
C LEU A 122 -1.89 39.37 -9.82
N ALA A 123 -1.89 38.02 -9.87
CA ALA A 123 -2.02 37.26 -11.10
C ALA A 123 -3.29 37.58 -11.91
N GLN A 124 -4.39 37.90 -11.24
CA GLN A 124 -5.67 38.25 -11.88
C GLN A 124 -5.66 39.69 -12.42
N VAL A 125 -5.00 40.61 -11.72
CA VAL A 125 -4.75 41.96 -12.27
C VAL A 125 -3.86 41.85 -13.50
N ALA A 126 -2.76 41.11 -13.40
CA ALA A 126 -1.86 40.88 -14.52
C ALA A 126 -2.59 40.24 -15.72
N GLU A 127 -3.46 39.27 -15.48
CA GLU A 127 -4.31 38.69 -16.51
C GLU A 127 -5.22 39.73 -17.20
N THR A 128 -5.83 40.63 -16.43
CA THR A 128 -6.63 41.75 -16.97
C THR A 128 -5.77 42.63 -17.88
N VAL A 129 -4.57 42.98 -17.45
CA VAL A 129 -3.62 43.79 -18.24
C VAL A 129 -3.19 43.04 -19.50
N VAL A 130 -2.94 41.74 -19.43
CA VAL A 130 -2.57 40.96 -20.64
C VAL A 130 -3.71 40.92 -21.66
N TYR A 131 -4.98 40.86 -21.21
CA TYR A 131 -6.12 40.84 -22.13
C TYR A 131 -6.50 42.22 -22.68
N THR A 132 -6.40 43.27 -21.87
CA THR A 132 -6.90 44.62 -22.21
C THR A 132 -5.79 45.58 -22.62
N GLY A 133 -4.55 45.27 -22.26
CA GLY A 133 -3.41 46.15 -22.34
C GLY A 133 -3.38 47.25 -21.26
N THR A 134 -4.32 47.28 -20.32
CA THR A 134 -4.49 48.38 -19.35
C THR A 134 -4.71 47.87 -17.93
N LEU A 135 -4.33 48.67 -16.93
CA LEU A 135 -4.52 48.43 -15.49
C LEU A 135 -5.99 48.48 -15.06
#